data_AF-A0A9D7F1X4-F1
#
_entry.id   AF-A0A9D7F1X4-F1
#
_cell.length_a   1.000
_cell.length_b   1.000
_cell.length_c   1.000
_cell.angle_alpha   90.00
_cell.angle_beta   90.00
_cell.angle_gamma   90.00
#
_symmetry.space_group_name_H-M   'P 1'
#
loop_
_entity.id
_entity.type
_entity.pdbx_description
1 polymer ?
#
loop_
_entity_poly.entity_id
_entity_poly.type
_entity_poly.pdbx_seq_one_letter_code
_entity_poly.pdbx_strand_id
1 'polypeptide(L)'
;MKKILLAAVAGLILVACNNTAKFKAPIESLATQWDSTTTVVANFATMLGQEIANVQAMTSGMMVTEEAKAKLDEAGKAKLAELESGWATESAGLNAANDEVNAFVTSWGEKTQKLNALKEGLAAGKLDKETDATIAELTTAVTDAGTSVAAWTEKLNAAKTKLAEIAKQHGELFAASMNSTSTTSGKKKGN
;
A
#
# COMPACT_ATOMS: atom_id res chain seq x y z
N MET A 1 45.29 46.01 -14.72
CA MET A 1 43.94 45.49 -14.40
C MET A 1 43.93 43.98 -14.09
N LYS A 2 44.94 43.44 -13.36
CA LYS A 2 45.01 42.00 -12.98
C LYS A 2 44.76 41.73 -11.49
N LYS A 3 44.74 42.77 -10.65
CA LYS A 3 44.63 42.64 -9.18
C LYS A 3 43.19 42.70 -8.64
N ILE A 4 42.21 43.05 -9.48
CA ILE A 4 40.79 43.14 -9.08
C ILE A 4 40.08 41.78 -9.23
N LEU A 5 40.59 40.88 -10.08
CA LEU A 5 40.03 39.55 -10.29
C LEU A 5 40.29 38.57 -9.12
N LEU A 6 41.35 38.76 -8.31
CA LEU A 6 41.64 37.86 -7.19
C LEU A 6 40.76 38.09 -5.95
N ALA A 7 40.28 39.33 -5.73
CA ALA A 7 39.46 39.64 -4.56
C ALA A 7 38.02 39.13 -4.68
N ALA A 8 37.47 39.07 -5.90
CA ALA A 8 36.14 38.53 -6.16
C ALA A 8 36.07 36.99 -5.96
N VAL A 9 37.16 36.27 -6.24
CA VAL A 9 37.25 34.82 -6.06
C VAL A 9 37.34 34.44 -4.58
N ALA A 10 38.01 35.23 -3.75
CA ALA A 10 38.11 34.98 -2.31
C ALA A 10 36.77 35.16 -1.56
N GLY A 11 35.93 36.12 -1.98
CA GLY A 11 34.61 36.34 -1.39
C GLY A 11 33.59 35.24 -1.71
N LEU A 12 33.69 34.62 -2.89
CA LEU A 12 32.81 33.51 -3.30
C LEU A 12 33.08 32.21 -2.52
N ILE A 13 34.31 31.99 -2.05
CA ILE A 13 34.70 30.79 -1.29
C ILE A 13 34.15 30.84 0.15
N LEU A 14 34.07 32.03 0.76
CA LEU A 14 33.61 32.17 2.15
C LEU A 14 32.09 32.04 2.31
N VAL A 15 31.29 32.45 1.32
CA VAL A 15 29.82 32.31 1.36
C VAL A 15 29.39 30.87 1.11
N ALA A 16 30.11 30.11 0.28
CA ALA A 16 29.81 28.70 0.00
C ALA A 16 30.04 27.79 1.24
N CYS A 17 31.08 28.05 2.04
CA CYS A 17 31.38 27.25 3.24
C CYS A 17 30.37 27.42 4.37
N ASN A 18 29.68 28.56 4.47
CA ASN A 18 28.75 28.81 5.57
C ASN A 18 27.35 28.22 5.29
N ASN A 19 26.97 28.11 4.02
CA ASN A 19 25.65 27.64 3.62
C ASN A 19 25.52 26.11 3.77
N THR A 20 26.56 25.35 3.44
CA THR A 20 26.57 23.89 3.57
C THR A 20 26.50 23.42 5.02
N ALA A 21 27.15 24.15 5.94
CA ALA A 21 27.11 23.87 7.37
C ALA A 21 25.69 23.98 7.94
N LYS A 22 24.89 24.96 7.48
CA LYS A 22 23.48 25.13 7.87
C LYS A 22 22.62 23.93 7.47
N PHE A 23 22.82 23.41 6.26
CA PHE A 23 21.92 22.41 5.66
C PHE A 23 22.32 20.96 5.87
N LYS A 24 23.56 20.71 6.33
CA LYS A 24 24.08 19.35 6.53
C LYS A 24 23.16 18.50 7.41
N ALA A 25 22.89 18.92 8.65
CA ALA A 25 22.09 18.14 9.58
C ALA A 25 20.62 17.94 9.12
N PRO A 26 19.92 18.97 8.59
CA PRO A 26 18.60 18.77 7.98
C PRO A 26 18.58 17.76 6.83
N ILE A 27 19.55 17.81 5.92
CA ILE A 27 19.62 16.88 4.77
C ILE A 27 19.93 15.45 5.23
N GLU A 28 20.83 15.27 6.19
CA GLU A 28 21.16 13.95 6.76
C GLU A 28 19.96 13.33 7.50
N SER A 29 19.24 14.14 8.28
CA SER A 29 18.02 13.72 8.97
C SER A 29 16.92 13.35 7.96
N LEU A 30 16.71 14.20 6.96
CA LEU A 30 15.74 13.95 5.89
C LEU A 30 16.08 12.65 5.14
N ALA A 31 17.34 12.42 4.78
CA ALA A 31 17.76 11.20 4.10
C ALA A 31 17.49 9.95 4.94
N THR A 32 17.76 10.00 6.24
CA THR A 32 17.49 8.88 7.16
C THR A 32 15.99 8.57 7.24
N GLN A 33 15.17 9.61 7.36
CA GLN A 33 13.72 9.45 7.38
C GLN A 33 13.19 8.94 6.03
N TRP A 34 13.74 9.43 4.93
CA TRP A 34 13.40 9.00 3.57
C TRP A 34 13.67 7.51 3.36
N ASP A 35 14.84 7.02 3.78
CA ASP A 35 15.23 5.61 3.66
C ASP A 35 14.32 4.71 4.53
N SER A 36 14.00 5.16 5.75
CA SER A 36 13.06 4.49 6.65
C SER A 36 11.66 4.38 6.02
N THR A 37 11.12 5.51 5.54
CA THR A 37 9.80 5.55 4.90
C THR A 37 9.77 4.72 3.61
N THR A 38 10.83 4.75 2.81
CA THR A 38 10.97 3.91 1.60
C THR A 38 10.87 2.43 1.96
N THR A 39 11.56 2.01 3.03
CA THR A 39 11.51 0.62 3.53
C THR A 39 10.09 0.24 3.98
N VAL A 40 9.41 1.13 4.71
CA VAL A 40 8.03 0.91 5.17
C VAL A 40 7.07 0.78 3.99
N VAL A 41 7.17 1.64 2.97
CA VAL A 41 6.34 1.57 1.76
C VAL A 41 6.60 0.28 0.99
N ALA A 42 7.86 -0.11 0.82
CA ALA A 42 8.23 -1.35 0.11
C ALA A 42 7.70 -2.61 0.84
N ASN A 43 7.78 -2.63 2.18
CA ASN A 43 7.22 -3.70 2.99
C ASN A 43 5.69 -3.77 2.84
N PHE A 44 5.01 -2.61 2.87
CA PHE A 44 3.56 -2.55 2.65
C PHE A 44 3.18 -3.10 1.27
N ALA A 45 3.86 -2.65 0.20
CA ALA A 45 3.62 -3.13 -1.16
C ALA A 45 3.78 -4.66 -1.27
N THR A 46 4.80 -5.22 -0.60
CA THR A 46 5.01 -6.67 -0.53
C THR A 46 3.85 -7.38 0.18
N MET A 47 3.41 -6.88 1.33
CA MET A 47 2.28 -7.45 2.08
C MET A 47 0.98 -7.40 1.26
N LEU A 48 0.72 -6.28 0.59
CA LEU A 48 -0.45 -6.11 -0.27
C LEU A 48 -0.42 -7.09 -1.45
N GLY A 49 0.72 -7.21 -2.14
CA GLY A 49 0.89 -8.15 -3.24
C GLY A 49 0.69 -9.61 -2.81
N GLN A 50 1.19 -9.99 -1.63
CA GLN A 50 0.94 -11.31 -1.05
C GLN A 50 -0.55 -11.54 -0.76
N GLU A 51 -1.25 -10.55 -0.20
CA GLU A 51 -2.67 -10.67 0.07
C GLU A 51 -3.49 -10.82 -1.22
N ILE A 52 -3.18 -10.02 -2.26
CA ILE A 52 -3.83 -10.15 -3.58
C ILE A 52 -3.63 -11.56 -4.15
N ALA A 53 -2.41 -12.10 -4.08
CA ALA A 53 -2.12 -13.46 -4.54
C ALA A 53 -2.90 -14.51 -3.72
N ASN A 54 -3.01 -14.35 -2.40
CA ASN A 54 -3.78 -15.24 -1.54
C ASN A 54 -5.27 -15.23 -1.90
N VAL A 55 -5.86 -14.04 -2.12
CA VAL A 55 -7.26 -13.88 -2.52
C VAL A 55 -7.52 -14.50 -3.89
N GLN A 56 -6.60 -14.34 -4.84
CA GLN A 56 -6.70 -15.00 -6.15
C GLN A 56 -6.68 -16.53 -6.03
N ALA A 57 -5.80 -17.08 -5.17
CA ALA A 57 -5.76 -18.51 -4.91
C ALA A 57 -7.06 -19.03 -4.26
N MET A 58 -7.63 -18.27 -3.32
CA MET A 58 -8.89 -18.61 -2.65
C MET A 58 -10.12 -18.51 -3.56
N THR A 59 -10.06 -17.68 -4.60
CA THR A 59 -11.19 -17.47 -5.53
C THR A 59 -11.63 -18.77 -6.18
N SER A 60 -10.70 -19.70 -6.48
CA SER A 60 -11.05 -21.01 -7.02
C SER A 60 -11.89 -21.86 -6.05
N GLY A 61 -11.67 -21.72 -4.74
CA GLY A 61 -12.45 -22.39 -3.69
C GLY A 61 -13.83 -21.77 -3.43
N MET A 62 -14.03 -20.53 -3.91
CA MET A 62 -15.34 -19.86 -3.91
C MET A 62 -16.18 -20.24 -5.13
N MET A 63 -15.61 -20.93 -6.13
CA MET A 63 -16.37 -21.41 -7.28
C MET A 63 -17.19 -22.63 -6.88
N VAL A 64 -18.50 -22.48 -6.91
CA VAL A 64 -19.45 -23.55 -6.60
C VAL A 64 -19.91 -24.18 -7.90
N THR A 65 -19.83 -25.52 -7.99
CA THR A 65 -20.32 -26.24 -9.18
C THR A 65 -21.83 -26.14 -9.30
N GLU A 66 -22.36 -26.28 -10.51
CA GLU A 66 -23.82 -26.25 -10.75
C GLU A 66 -24.56 -27.33 -9.95
N GLU A 67 -23.94 -28.50 -9.75
CA GLU A 67 -24.50 -29.58 -8.92
C GLU A 67 -24.59 -29.20 -7.44
N ALA A 68 -23.64 -28.41 -6.93
CA ALA A 68 -23.67 -27.91 -5.56
C ALA A 68 -24.67 -26.75 -5.41
N LYS A 69 -24.75 -25.85 -6.40
CA LYS A 69 -25.77 -24.79 -6.45
C LYS A 69 -27.19 -25.36 -6.50
N ALA A 70 -27.41 -26.46 -7.23
CA ALA A 70 -28.71 -27.12 -7.34
C ALA A 70 -29.22 -27.72 -6.02
N LYS A 71 -28.34 -27.94 -5.03
CA LYS A 71 -28.70 -28.44 -3.69
C LYS A 71 -29.12 -27.33 -2.73
N LEU A 72 -28.91 -26.07 -3.09
CA LEU A 72 -29.35 -24.92 -2.31
C LEU A 72 -30.82 -24.61 -2.61
N ASP A 73 -31.55 -24.20 -1.58
CA ASP A 73 -32.85 -23.57 -1.74
C ASP A 73 -32.69 -22.12 -2.24
N GLU A 74 -33.81 -21.44 -2.50
CA GLU A 74 -33.78 -20.07 -3.02
C GLU A 74 -33.08 -19.08 -2.07
N ALA A 75 -33.24 -19.27 -0.76
CA ALA A 75 -32.54 -18.46 0.24
C ALA A 75 -31.02 -18.69 0.21
N GLY A 76 -30.59 -19.95 0.09
CA GLY A 76 -29.18 -20.31 -0.03
C GLY A 76 -28.55 -19.80 -1.31
N LYS A 77 -29.26 -19.86 -2.44
CA LYS A 77 -28.79 -19.26 -3.71
C LYS A 77 -28.63 -17.75 -3.60
N ALA A 78 -29.59 -17.06 -2.98
CA ALA A 78 -29.50 -15.62 -2.74
C ALA A 78 -28.29 -15.28 -1.86
N LYS A 79 -28.07 -16.04 -0.78
CA LYS A 79 -26.91 -15.85 0.09
C LYS A 79 -25.59 -16.14 -0.63
N LEU A 80 -25.53 -17.18 -1.46
CA LEU A 80 -24.35 -17.46 -2.28
C LEU A 80 -24.01 -16.30 -3.20
N ALA A 81 -25.01 -15.75 -3.90
CA ALA A 81 -24.81 -14.60 -4.79
C ALA A 81 -24.33 -13.35 -4.03
N GLU A 82 -24.83 -13.11 -2.82
CA GLU A 82 -24.35 -12.05 -1.93
C GLU A 82 -22.87 -12.24 -1.57
N LEU A 83 -22.48 -13.47 -1.21
CA LEU A 83 -21.10 -13.81 -0.86
C LEU A 83 -20.14 -13.70 -2.05
N GLU A 84 -20.54 -14.19 -3.23
CA GLU A 84 -19.77 -14.06 -4.47
C GLU A 84 -19.56 -12.58 -4.84
N SER A 85 -20.61 -11.76 -4.73
CA SER A 85 -20.55 -10.32 -4.99
C SER A 85 -19.68 -9.57 -3.96
N GLY A 86 -19.81 -9.92 -2.68
CA GLY A 86 -18.97 -9.37 -1.61
C GLY A 86 -17.50 -9.70 -1.84
N TRP A 87 -17.20 -10.95 -2.19
CA TRP A 87 -15.85 -11.40 -2.49
C TRP A 87 -15.24 -10.61 -3.65
N ALA A 88 -15.98 -10.47 -4.75
CA ALA A 88 -15.55 -9.71 -5.92
C ALA A 88 -15.30 -8.23 -5.58
N THR A 89 -16.17 -7.62 -4.76
CA THR A 89 -16.03 -6.22 -4.31
C THR A 89 -14.77 -6.01 -3.49
N GLU A 90 -14.53 -6.84 -2.48
CA GLU A 90 -13.33 -6.70 -1.63
C GLU A 90 -12.04 -7.02 -2.42
N SER A 91 -12.08 -7.99 -3.33
CA SER A 91 -10.96 -8.31 -4.24
C SER A 91 -10.63 -7.13 -5.16
N ALA A 92 -11.64 -6.47 -5.72
CA ALA A 92 -11.45 -5.27 -6.53
C ALA A 92 -10.89 -4.11 -5.70
N GLY A 93 -11.33 -3.96 -4.44
CA GLY A 93 -10.80 -2.98 -3.50
C GLY A 93 -9.30 -3.15 -3.22
N LEU A 94 -8.82 -4.40 -3.08
CA LEU A 94 -7.39 -4.67 -2.92
C LEU A 94 -6.58 -4.29 -4.17
N ASN A 95 -7.09 -4.57 -5.37
CA ASN A 95 -6.43 -4.14 -6.61
C ASN A 95 -6.39 -2.61 -6.75
N ALA A 96 -7.46 -1.91 -6.38
CA ALA A 96 -7.46 -0.45 -6.37
C ALA A 96 -6.42 0.12 -5.38
N ALA A 97 -6.27 -0.48 -4.19
CA ALA A 97 -5.22 -0.11 -3.25
C ALA A 97 -3.81 -0.35 -3.84
N ASN A 98 -3.63 -1.41 -4.62
CA ASN A 98 -2.36 -1.69 -5.29
C ASN A 98 -2.02 -0.64 -6.35
N ASP A 99 -3.02 -0.16 -7.09
CA ASP A 99 -2.85 0.94 -8.04
C ASP A 99 -2.50 2.26 -7.33
N GLU A 100 -3.12 2.57 -6.19
CA GLU A 100 -2.76 3.71 -5.34
C GLU A 100 -1.28 3.65 -4.91
N VAL A 101 -0.81 2.47 -4.47
CA VAL A 101 0.59 2.25 -4.07
C VAL A 101 1.54 2.42 -5.24
N ASN A 102 1.22 1.89 -6.42
CA ASN A 102 2.07 2.02 -7.61
C ASN A 102 2.19 3.48 -8.07
N ALA A 103 1.09 4.23 -8.03
CA ALA A 103 1.09 5.66 -8.32
C ALA A 103 1.96 6.42 -7.30
N PHE A 104 1.84 6.08 -6.01
CA PHE A 104 2.68 6.66 -4.97
C PHE A 104 4.17 6.36 -5.20
N VAL A 105 4.54 5.11 -5.48
CA VAL A 105 5.95 4.71 -5.72
C VAL A 105 6.55 5.50 -6.89
N THR A 106 5.76 5.74 -7.93
CA THR A 106 6.20 6.56 -9.08
C THR A 106 6.51 8.00 -8.65
N SER A 107 5.59 8.65 -7.93
CA SER A 107 5.79 10.01 -7.38
C SER A 107 6.95 10.07 -6.38
N TRP A 108 7.10 9.04 -5.54
CA TRP A 108 8.20 8.92 -4.58
C TRP A 108 9.55 8.82 -5.28
N GLY A 109 9.63 8.14 -6.43
CA GLY A 109 10.81 8.06 -7.28
C GLY A 109 11.27 9.43 -7.79
N GLU A 110 10.34 10.27 -8.25
CA GLU A 110 10.66 11.64 -8.68
C GLU A 110 11.22 12.48 -7.53
N LYS A 111 10.62 12.38 -6.33
CA LYS A 111 11.10 13.09 -5.14
C LYS A 111 12.44 12.57 -4.62
N THR A 112 12.71 11.28 -4.79
CA THR A 112 14.01 10.67 -4.48
C THR A 112 15.13 11.31 -5.31
N GLN A 113 14.86 11.68 -6.57
CA GLN A 113 15.85 12.40 -7.38
C GLN A 113 16.18 13.79 -6.79
N LYS A 114 15.18 14.50 -6.27
CA LYS A 114 15.41 15.79 -5.57
C LYS A 114 16.27 15.61 -4.32
N LEU A 115 16.01 14.57 -3.53
CA LEU A 115 16.83 14.26 -2.35
C LEU A 115 18.29 13.93 -2.75
N ASN A 116 18.49 13.18 -3.83
CA ASN A 116 19.83 12.89 -4.34
C ASN A 116 20.55 14.18 -4.78
N ALA A 117 19.86 15.08 -5.48
CA ALA A 117 20.42 16.38 -5.86
C ALA A 117 20.84 17.22 -4.63
N LEU A 118 20.06 17.19 -3.55
CA LEU A 118 20.45 17.83 -2.27
C LEU A 118 21.72 17.21 -1.68
N LYS A 119 21.81 15.88 -1.66
CA LYS A 119 23.00 15.16 -1.14
C LYS A 119 24.24 15.45 -1.97
N GLU A 120 24.11 15.46 -3.30
CA GLU A 120 25.20 15.80 -4.22
C GLU A 120 25.62 17.26 -4.10
N GLY A 121 24.67 18.18 -4.03
CA GLY A 121 24.91 19.61 -3.82
C GLY A 121 25.62 19.86 -2.49
N LEU A 122 25.22 19.17 -1.42
CA LEU A 122 25.87 19.24 -0.12
C LEU A 122 27.33 18.75 -0.20
N ALA A 123 27.57 17.59 -0.82
CA ALA A 123 28.91 17.02 -0.98
C ALA A 123 29.83 17.88 -1.86
N ALA A 124 29.28 18.50 -2.91
CA ALA A 124 30.00 19.39 -3.82
C ALA A 124 30.20 20.80 -3.24
N GLY A 125 29.60 21.12 -2.08
CA GLY A 125 29.60 22.46 -1.51
C GLY A 125 28.78 23.48 -2.32
N LYS A 126 27.84 23.00 -3.12
CA LYS A 126 27.04 23.76 -4.09
C LYS A 126 25.55 23.50 -3.85
N LEU A 127 25.02 24.13 -2.81
CA LEU A 127 23.58 24.18 -2.56
C LEU A 127 22.97 25.40 -3.24
N ASP A 128 21.80 25.21 -3.84
CA ASP A 128 21.05 26.28 -4.50
C ASP A 128 20.34 27.20 -3.48
N LYS A 129 19.63 28.21 -3.99
CA LYS A 129 18.83 29.11 -3.14
C LYS A 129 17.49 28.48 -2.71
N GLU A 130 17.08 27.39 -3.35
CA GLU A 130 15.80 26.71 -3.13
C GLU A 130 15.92 25.55 -2.14
N THR A 131 17.09 25.40 -1.50
CA THR A 131 17.40 24.26 -0.63
C THR A 131 16.46 24.19 0.58
N ASP A 132 16.14 25.33 1.22
CA ASP A 132 15.16 25.39 2.32
C ASP A 132 13.77 24.89 1.85
N ALA A 133 13.31 25.33 0.67
CA ALA A 133 12.01 24.94 0.12
C ALA A 133 11.97 23.46 -0.27
N THR A 134 13.05 22.95 -0.86
CA THR A 134 13.16 21.54 -1.25
C THR A 134 13.18 20.63 -0.03
N ILE A 135 13.90 21.00 1.03
CA ILE A 135 13.90 20.25 2.31
C ILE A 135 12.50 20.24 2.91
N ALA A 136 11.79 21.37 2.91
CA ALA A 136 10.42 21.45 3.41
C ALA A 136 9.46 20.56 2.60
N GLU A 137 9.51 20.62 1.27
CA GLU A 137 8.69 19.79 0.37
C GLU A 137 8.90 18.29 0.67
N LEU A 138 10.16 17.86 0.75
CA LEU A 138 10.49 16.45 0.97
C LEU A 138 10.14 15.99 2.39
N THR A 139 10.24 16.87 3.39
CA THR A 139 9.82 16.58 4.76
C THR A 139 8.30 16.38 4.85
N THR A 140 7.53 17.23 4.16
CA THR A 140 6.07 17.04 4.02
C THR A 140 5.78 15.73 3.31
N ALA A 141 6.47 15.42 2.22
CA ALA A 141 6.28 14.16 1.50
C ALA A 141 6.53 12.92 2.38
N VAL A 142 7.57 12.94 3.22
CA VAL A 142 7.82 11.88 4.22
C VAL A 142 6.65 11.72 5.20
N THR A 143 6.08 12.84 5.65
CA THR A 143 4.92 12.83 6.57
C THR A 143 3.69 12.25 5.88
N ASP A 144 3.39 12.73 4.68
CA ASP A 144 2.24 12.28 3.88
C ASP A 144 2.33 10.80 3.51
N ALA A 145 3.54 10.31 3.24
CA ALA A 145 3.82 8.89 3.01
C ALA A 145 3.47 8.05 4.23
N GLY A 146 3.85 8.49 5.43
CA GLY A 146 3.50 7.83 6.69
C GLY A 146 1.99 7.74 6.89
N THR A 147 1.27 8.84 6.65
CA THR A 147 -0.21 8.87 6.69
C THR A 147 -0.83 7.92 5.66
N SER A 148 -0.29 7.91 4.43
CA SER A 148 -0.78 7.04 3.35
C SER A 148 -0.62 5.56 3.70
N VAL A 149 0.55 5.15 4.20
CA VAL A 149 0.79 3.77 4.62
C VAL A 149 -0.14 3.37 5.78
N ALA A 150 -0.38 4.24 6.75
CA ALA A 150 -1.32 3.96 7.83
C ALA A 150 -2.74 3.72 7.30
N ALA A 151 -3.21 4.59 6.39
CA ALA A 151 -4.53 4.45 5.77
C ALA A 151 -4.63 3.19 4.91
N TRP A 152 -3.62 2.86 4.11
CA TRP A 152 -3.62 1.63 3.33
C TRP A 152 -3.57 0.37 4.20
N THR A 153 -2.85 0.41 5.31
CA THR A 153 -2.80 -0.68 6.29
C THR A 153 -4.19 -0.93 6.90
N GLU A 154 -4.93 0.14 7.23
CA GLU A 154 -6.31 0.03 7.70
C GLU A 154 -7.23 -0.58 6.62
N LYS A 155 -7.17 -0.08 5.37
CA LYS A 155 -7.91 -0.65 4.24
C LYS A 155 -7.61 -2.14 4.04
N LEU A 156 -6.34 -2.52 4.06
CA LEU A 156 -5.90 -3.92 3.92
C LEU A 156 -6.47 -4.80 5.04
N ASN A 157 -6.36 -4.37 6.30
CA ASN A 157 -6.87 -5.14 7.44
C ASN A 157 -8.41 -5.29 7.41
N ALA A 158 -9.13 -4.24 6.99
CA ALA A 158 -10.56 -4.29 6.83
C ALA A 158 -10.97 -5.29 5.73
N ALA A 159 -10.32 -5.24 4.56
CA ALA A 159 -10.56 -6.16 3.46
C ALA A 159 -10.28 -7.62 3.88
N LYS A 160 -9.14 -7.88 4.54
CA LYS A 160 -8.79 -9.20 5.08
C LYS A 160 -9.87 -9.77 6.00
N THR A 161 -10.36 -8.93 6.92
CA THR A 161 -11.41 -9.33 7.87
C THR A 161 -12.69 -9.72 7.14
N LYS A 162 -13.13 -8.91 6.17
CA LYS A 162 -14.34 -9.19 5.41
C LYS A 162 -14.21 -10.41 4.50
N LEU A 163 -13.08 -10.56 3.81
CA LEU A 163 -12.81 -11.73 2.97
C LEU A 163 -12.79 -13.03 3.80
N ALA A 164 -12.20 -13.00 4.99
CA ALA A 164 -12.23 -14.14 5.90
C ALA A 164 -13.65 -14.48 6.36
N GLU A 165 -14.47 -13.47 6.69
CA GLU A 165 -15.88 -13.67 7.06
C GLU A 165 -16.71 -14.22 5.89
N ILE A 166 -16.50 -13.70 4.68
CA ILE A 166 -17.16 -14.20 3.47
C ILE A 166 -16.79 -15.67 3.22
N ALA A 167 -15.50 -16.02 3.30
CA ALA A 167 -15.05 -17.40 3.13
C ALA A 167 -15.64 -18.35 4.18
N LYS A 168 -15.75 -17.89 5.43
CA LYS A 168 -16.41 -18.64 6.50
C LYS A 168 -17.88 -18.86 6.22
N GLN A 169 -18.64 -17.81 5.91
CA GLN A 169 -20.07 -17.89 5.60
C GLN A 169 -20.32 -18.79 4.37
N HIS A 170 -19.43 -18.74 3.39
CA HIS A 170 -19.47 -19.62 2.23
C HIS A 170 -19.34 -21.09 2.64
N GLY A 171 -18.37 -21.44 3.48
CA GLY A 171 -18.22 -22.80 4.01
C GLY A 171 -19.44 -23.27 4.82
N GLU A 172 -20.00 -22.40 5.67
CA GLU A 172 -21.18 -22.69 6.49
C GLU A 172 -22.43 -22.94 5.64
N LEU A 173 -22.61 -22.17 4.55
CA LEU A 173 -23.73 -22.34 3.62
C LEU A 173 -23.75 -23.75 3.03
N PHE A 174 -22.60 -24.27 2.60
CA PHE A 174 -22.51 -25.62 2.04
C PHE A 174 -22.60 -26.71 3.11
N ALA A 175 -22.04 -26.51 4.30
CA ALA A 175 -22.20 -27.44 5.40
C ALA A 175 -23.67 -27.60 5.80
N ALA A 176 -24.43 -26.50 5.87
CA ALA A 176 -25.86 -26.51 6.15
C ALA A 176 -26.67 -27.27 5.08
N SER A 177 -26.30 -27.09 3.80
CA SER A 177 -26.95 -27.79 2.67
C SER A 177 -26.79 -29.31 2.73
N MET A 178 -25.66 -29.82 3.21
CA MET A 178 -25.41 -31.26 3.33
C MET A 178 -26.16 -31.89 4.53
N ASN A 179 -26.34 -31.13 5.61
CA ASN A 179 -27.01 -31.63 6.81
C ASN A 179 -28.53 -31.72 6.64
N SER A 180 -29.14 -30.87 5.80
CA SER A 180 -30.59 -30.87 5.54
C SER A 180 -31.09 -32.14 4.82
N THR A 181 -30.21 -32.87 4.13
CA THR A 181 -30.56 -34.07 3.36
C THR A 181 -30.71 -35.34 4.21
N SER A 182 -30.26 -35.32 5.48
CA SER A 182 -30.23 -36.51 6.35
C SER A 182 -31.51 -36.76 7.16
N THR A 183 -32.41 -35.76 7.28
CA THR A 183 -33.54 -35.82 8.22
C THR A 183 -34.88 -36.25 7.61
N THR A 184 -34.98 -36.42 6.29
CA THR A 184 -36.24 -36.77 5.60
C THR A 184 -36.45 -38.27 5.31
N SER A 185 -35.49 -39.16 5.62
CA SER A 185 -35.64 -40.61 5.35
C SER A 185 -36.31 -41.42 6.48
N GLY A 186 -36.86 -40.76 7.52
CA GLY A 186 -37.35 -41.39 8.75
C GLY A 186 -38.85 -41.33 8.99
N LYS A 187 -39.72 -41.52 7.98
CA LYS A 187 -41.17 -41.67 8.25
C LYS A 187 -41.88 -42.56 7.23
N LYS A 188 -41.58 -43.86 7.26
CA LYS A 188 -42.49 -44.89 6.71
C LYS A 188 -42.26 -46.24 7.39
N LYS A 189 -43.03 -46.51 8.45
CA LYS A 189 -43.47 -47.81 9.01
C LYS A 189 -44.16 -47.48 10.35
N GLY A 190 -45.40 -47.87 10.64
CA GLY A 190 -46.33 -48.74 9.95
C GLY A 190 -47.73 -48.55 10.51
N ASN A 191 -48.68 -49.15 9.79
CA ASN A 191 -50.07 -49.42 10.14
C ASN A 191 -50.24 -50.00 11.55
#